data_AF-A0A9D1W4F6-F1
#
_entry.id   AF-A0A9D1W4F6-F1
#
_cell.length_a   1.000
_cell.length_b   1.000
_cell.length_c   1.000
_cell.angle_alpha   90.00
_cell.angle_beta   90.00
_cell.angle_gamma   90.00
#
_symmetry.space_group_name_H-M   'P 1'
#
loop_
_entity.id
_entity.type
_entity.pdbx_description
1 polymer ?
#
loop_
_entity_poly.entity_id
_entity_poly.type
_entity_poly.pdbx_seq_one_letter_code
_entity_poly.pdbx_strand_id
1 'polypeptide(L)' 'MTGHMGEVLTEYVGLVNRLYASALKAVILYGSYARGDYTEDSDVDIMILVDMPEEEICRSRESLS' A
#
# COMPACT_ATOMS: atom_id res chain seq x y z
N MET A 1 15.00 16.44 3.84
CA MET A 1 14.93 15.13 3.14
C MET A 1 13.73 14.28 3.58
N THR A 2 12.76 14.83 4.33
CA THR A 2 11.55 14.12 4.79
C THR A 2 10.30 14.30 3.89
N GLY A 3 10.38 15.11 2.83
CA GLY A 3 9.23 15.38 1.93
C GLY A 3 8.98 14.29 0.88
N HIS A 4 10.04 13.71 0.30
CA HIS A 4 9.91 12.81 -0.84
C HIS A 4 9.18 11.50 -0.53
N MET A 5 9.37 10.92 0.65
CA MET A 5 8.68 9.66 0.99
C MET A 5 7.17 9.86 1.17
N GLY A 6 6.76 11.01 1.70
CA GLY A 6 5.34 11.36 1.82
C GLY A 6 4.66 11.53 0.45
N GLU A 7 5.37 12.10 -0.52
CA GLU A 7 4.90 12.22 -1.91
C GLU A 7 4.72 10.84 -2.56
N VAL A 8 5.71 9.96 -2.43
CA VAL A 8 5.66 8.59 -2.97
C VAL A 8 4.51 7.79 -2.36
N LEU A 9 4.33 7.87 -1.03
CA LEU A 9 3.22 7.21 -0.34
C LEU A 9 1.87 7.75 -0.79
N THR A 10 1.76 9.06 -0.99
CA THR A 10 0.53 9.69 -1.47
C THR A 10 0.18 9.24 -2.89
N GLU A 11 1.18 9.18 -3.78
CA GLU A 11 1.00 8.68 -5.14
C GLU A 11 0.59 7.20 -5.14
N TYR A 12 1.23 6.38 -4.31
CA TYR A 12 0.90 4.97 -4.16
C TYR A 12 -0.54 4.75 -3.69
N VAL A 13 -0.97 5.45 -2.63
CA VAL A 13 -2.35 5.40 -2.14
C VAL A 13 -3.33 5.84 -3.25
N GLY A 14 -2.96 6.86 -4.03
CA GLY A 14 -3.75 7.30 -5.18
C GLY A 14 -3.91 6.23 -6.26
N LEU A 15 -2.84 5.49 -6.58
CA LEU A 15 -2.87 4.37 -7.53
C LEU A 15 -3.75 3.22 -7.02
N VAL A 16 -3.58 2.82 -5.76
CA VAL A 16 -4.38 1.76 -5.13
C VAL A 16 -5.86 2.12 -5.13
N ASN A 17 -6.20 3.37 -4.79
CA ASN A 17 -7.58 3.85 -4.83
C ASN A 17 -8.18 3.82 -6.25
N ARG A 18 -7.38 4.08 -7.29
CA ARG A 18 -7.84 3.97 -8.68
C ARG A 18 -8.01 2.54 -9.15
N LEU A 19 -7.12 1.64 -8.72
CA LEU A 19 -7.15 0.21 -9.11
C LEU A 19 -8.34 -0.53 -8.50
N TYR A 20 -8.56 -0.33 -7.19
CA TYR A 20 -9.57 -1.09 -6.45
C TYR A 20 -10.86 -0.31 -6.22
N ALA A 21 -10.86 1.02 -6.42
CA ALA A 21 -12.04 1.89 -6.41
C ALA A 21 -13.03 1.56 -5.29
N SER A 22 -14.24 1.10 -5.63
CA SER A 22 -15.31 0.78 -4.69
C SER A 22 -15.03 -0.44 -3.80
N ALA A 23 -14.08 -1.28 -4.18
CA ALA A 23 -13.69 -2.45 -3.41
C ALA A 23 -12.64 -2.14 -2.33
N LEU A 24 -11.96 -1.00 -2.40
CA LEU A 24 -10.97 -0.62 -1.40
C LEU A 24 -11.66 -0.29 -0.06
N LYS A 25 -11.30 -1.02 1.00
CA LYS A 25 -11.80 -0.77 2.37
C LYS A 25 -10.83 0.06 3.18
N ALA A 26 -9.54 -0.24 3.11
CA ALA A 26 -8.51 0.47 3.86
C ALA A 26 -7.12 0.30 3.24
N VAL A 27 -6.27 1.30 3.44
CA VAL A 27 -4.82 1.21 3.23
C VAL A 27 -4.17 1.47 4.58
N ILE A 28 -3.38 0.52 5.07
CA ILE A 28 -2.81 0.54 6.41
C ILE A 28 -1.29 0.44 6.30
N LEU A 29 -0.61 1.43 6.83
CA LEU A 29 0.85 1.44 6.93
C LEU A 29 1.29 0.63 8.16
N TYR A 30 2.26 -0.25 7.96
CA TYR A 30 2.86 -1.10 8.98
C TYR A 30 4.37 -0.85 9.08
N GLY A 31 5.03 -1.64 9.93
CA GLY A 31 6.48 -1.65 10.02
C GLY A 31 7.05 -0.47 10.80
N SER A 32 8.37 -0.28 10.66
CA SER A 32 9.10 0.77 11.35
C SER A 32 8.67 2.17 10.91
N TYR A 33 8.20 2.32 9.67
CA TYR A 33 7.69 3.58 9.15
C TYR A 33 6.44 4.05 9.89
N ALA A 34 5.51 3.13 10.23
CA ALA A 34 4.33 3.44 11.01
C ALA A 34 4.64 3.81 12.47
N ARG A 35 5.68 3.19 13.05
CA ARG A 35 6.11 3.46 14.44
C ARG A 35 6.96 4.72 14.57
N GLY A 36 7.56 5.19 13.47
CA GLY A 36 8.49 6.31 13.47
C GLY A 36 9.90 5.95 13.93
N ASP A 37 10.22 4.66 14.04
CA ASP A 37 11.56 4.13 14.36
C ASP A 37 12.29 3.60 13.11
N TYR A 38 11.91 4.10 11.92
CA TYR A 38 12.51 3.71 10.66
C TYR A 38 13.93 4.27 10.49
N THR A 39 14.77 3.47 9.86
CA THR A 39 16.14 3.80 9.43
C THR A 39 16.18 4.06 7.93
N GLU A 40 17.30 4.56 7.40
CA GLU A 40 17.45 4.82 5.95
C GLU A 40 17.34 3.54 5.11
N ASP A 41 17.67 2.38 5.69
CA ASP A 41 17.55 1.06 5.06
C ASP A 41 16.21 0.35 5.37
N SER A 42 15.24 1.03 6.00
CA SER A 42 13.97 0.41 6.35
C SER A 42 13.05 0.26 5.15
N ASP A 43 12.51 -0.96 4.98
CA ASP A 43 11.41 -1.23 4.07
C ASP A 43 10.11 -0.53 4.50
N VAL A 44 9.20 -0.33 3.56
CA VAL A 44 7.89 0.28 3.77
C VAL A 44 6.81 -0.79 3.60
N ASP A 45 6.25 -1.25 4.71
CA ASP A 45 5.19 -2.26 4.72
C ASP A 45 3.80 -1.61 4.59
N ILE A 46 3.04 -1.96 3.55
CA ILE A 46 1.68 -1.45 3.33
C ILE A 46 0.72 -2.62 3.14
N MET A 47 -0.36 -2.65 3.94
CA MET A 47 -1.46 -3.58 3.76
C MET A 47 -2.62 -2.89 3.05
N ILE A 48 -3.09 -3.51 1.97
CA ILE A 48 -4.26 -3.06 1.21
C ILE A 48 -5.42 -4.02 1.53
N LEU A 49 -6.46 -3.50 2.15
CA LEU A 49 -7.67 -4.26 2.45
C LEU A 49 -8.72 -3.97 1.39
N VAL A 50 -9.12 -5.00 0.65
CA VAL A 50 -10.17 -4.93 -0.38
C VAL A 50 -11.30 -5.90 -0.05
N ASP A 51 -12.49 -5.57 -0.54
CA ASP A 51 -13.70 -6.39 -0.44
C ASP A 51 -14.01 -6.95 -1.83
N MET A 52 -13.31 -8.05 -2.12
CA MET A 52 -13.35 -8.77 -3.39
C MET A 52 -13.26 -10.27 -3.10
N PRO A 53 -13.81 -11.13 -3.97
CA PRO A 53 -13.63 -12.57 -3.85
C PRO A 53 -12.15 -12.95 -3.96
N GLU A 54 -11.74 -13.97 -3.19
CA GLU A 54 -10.35 -14.45 -3.10
C GLU A 54 -9.74 -14.78 -4.47
N GLU A 55 -10.55 -15.31 -5.39
CA GLU A 55 -10.15 -15.64 -6.77
C GLU A 55 -9.74 -14.42 -7.60
N GLU A 56 -10.32 -13.24 -7.33
CA GLU A 56 -9.90 -11.98 -7.97
C GLU A 56 -8.63 -11.44 -7.33
N ILE A 57 -8.51 -11.56 -5.99
CA ILE A 57 -7.32 -11.14 -5.25
C ILE A 57 -6.09 -11.94 -5.73
N CYS A 58 -6.22 -13.27 -5.87
CA CYS A 58 -5.15 -14.13 -6.37
C CYS A 58 -4.71 -13.76 -7.80
N ARG A 59 -5.68 -13.50 -8.70
CA ARG A 59 -5.37 -13.07 -10.08
C ARG A 59 -4.65 -11.72 -10.14
N SER A 60 -5.06 -10.77 -9.30
CA SER A 60 -4.37 -9.47 -9.20
C SER A 60 -2.93 -9.63 -8.69
N ARG A 61 -2.68 -10.60 -7.80
CA ARG A 61 -1.33 -10.88 -7.26
C ARG A 61 -0.40 -11.47 -8.32
N GLU A 62 -0.88 -12.37 -9.17
CA GLU A 62 -0.09 -12.98 -10.24
C GLU A 62 0.30 -12.00 -11.34
N SER A 63 -0.53 -10.97 -11.60
CA SER A 63 -0.24 -9.94 -12.61
C SER A 63 0.80 -8.92 -12.16
N LEU A 64 1.15 -8.91 -10.87
CA LEU A 64 2.14 -8.02 -10.24
C LEU A 64 3.46 -8.75 -9.90
N SER A 65 3.52 -10.06 -10.16
CA SER A 65 4.72 -10.91 -10.07
C SER A 65 5.47 -10.93 -11.40
#